data_AF-A0A453KE28-F1
#
_entry.id   AF-A0A453KE28-F1
#
_cell.length_a   1.000
_cell.length_b   1.000
_cell.length_c   1.000
_cell.angle_alpha   90.00
_cell.angle_beta   90.00
_cell.angle_gamma   90.00
#
_symmetry.space_group_name_H-M   'P 1'
#
loop_
_entity.id
_entity.type
_entity.pdbx_description
1 polymer ?
#
loop_
_entity_poly.entity_id
_entity_poly.type
_entity_poly.pdbx_seq_one_letter_code
_entity_poly.pdbx_strand_id
1 'polypeptide(L)'
;MKVLVALDDSGGSHHALDWVLRCLFPAGDQPATEEARHELVLVHALEPLHHAMCPVGGPGSAVYGAPAIMQSVRAARKESARSLLDRAKRVCHTRGVCESRHRCA
;
A
#
# COMPACT_ATOMS: atom_id res chain seq x y z
N MET A 1 -18.62 1.56 -8.71
CA MET A 1 -18.31 0.56 -7.65
C MET A 1 -16.93 0.86 -7.06
N LYS A 2 -16.71 0.61 -5.76
CA LYS A 2 -15.40 0.81 -5.12
C LYS A 2 -14.63 -0.51 -5.09
N VAL A 3 -13.38 -0.49 -5.51
CA VAL A 3 -12.47 -1.62 -5.54
C VAL A 3 -11.35 -1.36 -4.55
N LEU A 4 -11.20 -2.25 -3.57
CA LEU A 4 -10.13 -2.16 -2.58
C LEU A 4 -9.02 -3.14 -2.95
N VAL A 5 -7.78 -2.67 -3.03
CA VAL A 5 -6.60 -3.51 -3.23
C VAL A 5 -5.65 -3.35 -2.06
N ALA A 6 -5.42 -4.45 -1.35
CA ALA A 6 -4.42 -4.52 -0.28
C ALA A 6 -3.03 -4.78 -0.88
N LEU A 7 -2.06 -3.98 -0.45
CA LEU A 7 -0.66 -4.08 -0.86
C LEU A 7 0.20 -4.38 0.36
N ASP A 8 1.13 -5.32 0.22
CA ASP A 8 2.05 -5.78 1.27
C ASP A 8 3.51 -5.87 0.76
N ASP A 9 3.81 -5.23 -0.38
CA ASP A 9 5.10 -5.27 -1.10
C ASP A 9 5.50 -6.66 -1.63
N SER A 10 4.61 -7.66 -1.53
CA SER A 10 4.83 -8.99 -2.12
C SER A 10 4.57 -8.99 -3.63
N GLY A 11 5.19 -9.93 -4.35
CA GLY A 11 4.88 -10.14 -5.78
C GLY A 11 3.40 -10.45 -6.02
N GLY A 12 2.74 -11.11 -5.05
CA GLY A 12 1.32 -11.44 -5.12
C GLY A 12 0.42 -10.22 -5.13
N SER A 13 0.67 -9.24 -4.25
CA SER A 13 -0.13 -8.01 -4.22
C SER A 13 0.12 -7.10 -5.42
N HIS A 14 1.36 -7.06 -5.94
CA HIS A 14 1.67 -6.38 -7.20
C HIS A 14 0.93 -7.01 -8.39
N HIS A 15 0.87 -8.35 -8.46
CA HIS A 15 0.12 -9.05 -9.50
C HIS A 15 -1.39 -8.80 -9.37
N ALA A 16 -1.93 -8.79 -8.15
CA ALA A 16 -3.33 -8.46 -7.90
C ALA A 16 -3.69 -7.05 -8.39
N LEU A 17 -2.83 -6.06 -8.11
CA LEU A 17 -3.01 -4.70 -8.62
C LEU A 17 -2.99 -4.65 -10.14
N ASP A 18 -2.02 -5.30 -10.79
CA ASP A 18 -1.92 -5.32 -12.25
C ASP A 18 -3.16 -5.98 -12.90
N TRP A 19 -3.63 -7.08 -12.31
CA TRP A 19 -4.86 -7.75 -12.74
C TRP A 19 -6.08 -6.83 -12.62
N VAL A 20 -6.24 -6.15 -11.49
CA VAL A 20 -7.34 -5.19 -11.27
C VAL A 20 -7.30 -4.06 -12.28
N LEU A 21 -6.13 -3.48 -12.53
CA LEU A 21 -5.96 -2.42 -13.51
C LEU A 21 -6.31 -2.91 -14.92
N ARG A 22 -5.87 -4.11 -15.30
CA ARG A 22 -6.16 -4.68 -16.62
C ARG A 22 -7.64 -5.01 -16.82
N CYS A 23 -8.32 -5.51 -15.80
CA CYS A 23 -9.70 -6.01 -15.91
C CYS A 23 -10.76 -4.92 -15.66
N LEU A 24 -10.52 -4.01 -14.71
CA LEU A 24 -11.50 -3.03 -14.26
C LEU A 24 -11.19 -1.60 -14.76
N PHE A 25 -9.98 -1.37 -15.26
CA PHE A 25 -9.51 -0.09 -15.80
C PHE A 25 -8.80 -0.26 -17.15
N PRO A 26 -9.46 -0.87 -18.16
CA PRO A 26 -8.85 -1.12 -19.46
C PRO A 26 -8.44 0.19 -20.15
N ALA A 27 -7.21 0.26 -20.65
CA ALA A 27 -6.74 1.37 -21.45
C ALA A 27 -7.34 1.29 -22.86
N GLY A 28 -8.28 2.17 -23.21
CA GLY A 28 -8.86 2.21 -24.55
C GLY A 28 -10.01 3.20 -24.73
N ASP A 29 -10.12 3.68 -25.97
CA ASP A 29 -11.06 4.67 -26.54
C ASP A 29 -12.52 4.18 -26.60
N GLN A 30 -12.91 3.25 -25.72
CA GLN A 30 -14.32 2.91 -25.59
C GLN A 30 -15.02 4.09 -24.93
N PRO A 31 -16.15 4.58 -25.50
CA PRO A 31 -16.92 5.61 -24.83
C PRO A 31 -17.34 5.03 -23.49
N ALA A 32 -16.63 5.44 -22.44
CA ALA A 32 -17.02 5.18 -21.08
C ALA A 32 -18.39 5.84 -20.95
N THR A 33 -19.43 5.04 -21.15
CA THR A 33 -20.78 5.36 -20.70
C THR A 33 -20.58 5.81 -19.25
N GLU A 34 -20.95 7.05 -18.94
CA GLU A 34 -20.57 7.77 -17.71
C GLU A 34 -20.87 6.98 -16.42
N GLU A 35 -21.63 5.90 -16.52
CA GLU A 35 -22.22 5.16 -15.42
C GLU A 35 -21.29 4.12 -14.75
N ALA A 36 -20.06 3.87 -15.24
CA ALA A 36 -19.20 2.80 -14.68
C ALA A 36 -17.75 3.20 -14.37
N ARG A 37 -17.49 4.41 -13.87
CA ARG A 37 -16.16 4.73 -13.29
C ARG A 37 -15.99 4.03 -11.95
N HIS A 38 -15.17 2.98 -11.93
CA HIS A 38 -14.75 2.31 -10.70
C HIS A 38 -13.84 3.24 -9.89
N GLU A 39 -14.01 3.28 -8.57
CA GLU A 39 -13.09 3.97 -7.66
C GLU A 39 -12.09 2.95 -7.12
N LEU A 40 -10.80 3.16 -7.31
CA LEU A 40 -9.75 2.29 -6.77
C LEU A 40 -9.23 2.86 -5.46
N VAL A 41 -9.23 2.04 -4.41
CA VAL A 41 -8.67 2.36 -3.09
C VAL A 41 -7.51 1.42 -2.81
N LEU A 42 -6.32 1.98 -2.63
CA LEU A 42 -5.12 1.24 -2.25
C LEU A 42 -4.93 1.30 -0.74
N VAL A 43 -4.72 0.15 -0.10
CA VAL A 43 -4.48 0.06 1.35
C VAL A 43 -3.24 -0.77 1.62
N HIS A 44 -2.43 -0.32 2.57
CA HIS A 44 -1.33 -1.11 3.14
C HIS A 44 -1.55 -1.26 4.64
N ALA A 45 -1.56 -2.50 5.12
CA ALA A 45 -1.69 -2.79 6.54
C ALA A 45 -0.31 -2.78 7.21
N LEU A 46 -0.14 -1.92 8.20
CA LEU A 46 1.06 -1.92 9.02
C LEU A 46 0.92 -2.94 10.15
N GLU A 47 1.81 -3.93 10.17
CA GLU A 47 1.87 -4.86 11.28
C GLU A 47 2.14 -4.11 12.60
N PRO A 48 1.38 -4.39 13.67
CA PRO A 48 1.64 -3.80 14.98
C PRO A 48 3.09 -4.04 15.40
N LEU A 49 3.75 -3.01 15.93
CA LEU A 49 5.06 -3.21 16.54
C LEU A 49 4.85 -3.91 17.88
N HIS A 50 4.98 -5.23 17.90
CA HIS A 50 5.07 -5.96 19.16
C HIS A 50 6.36 -5.51 19.83
N HIS A 51 6.32 -5.25 21.13
CA HIS A 51 7.52 -4.92 21.90
C HIS A 51 8.48 -6.09 21.69
N ALA A 52 9.50 -5.89 20.87
CA ALA A 52 10.47 -6.92 20.57
C ALA A 52 11.20 -7.22 21.88
N MET A 53 10.78 -8.29 22.55
CA MET A 53 11.62 -8.93 23.55
C MET A 53 12.75 -9.59 22.76
N CYS A 54 13.84 -8.86 22.56
CA CYS A 54 15.07 -9.49 22.13
C CYS A 54 15.63 -10.22 23.35
N PRO A 55 15.74 -11.56 23.34
CA PRO A 55 16.45 -12.26 24.39
C PRO A 55 17.93 -11.87 24.29
N VAL A 56 18.38 -11.01 25.19
CA VAL A 56 19.79 -10.63 25.28
C VAL A 56 20.35 -11.30 26.53
N GLY A 57 20.97 -12.46 26.34
CA GLY A 57 21.72 -13.17 27.37
C GLY A 57 20.86 -13.96 28.35
N GLY A 58 20.80 -15.27 28.16
CA GLY A 58 20.31 -16.24 29.15
C GLY A 58 18.78 -16.30 29.33
N PRO A 59 18.28 -17.38 29.97
CA PRO A 59 16.86 -17.54 30.26
C PRO A 59 16.37 -16.39 31.16
N GLY A 60 15.37 -15.62 30.70
CA GLY A 60 14.71 -14.57 31.48
C GLY A 60 15.19 -13.14 31.25
N SER A 61 16.17 -12.89 30.38
CA SER A 61 16.59 -11.53 30.02
C SER A 61 15.90 -11.06 28.74
N ALA A 62 15.00 -10.09 28.86
CA ALA A 62 14.38 -9.40 27.73
C ALA A 62 14.77 -7.92 27.80
N VAL A 63 15.40 -7.40 26.74
CA VAL A 63 15.62 -5.96 26.61
C VAL A 63 14.38 -5.36 25.96
N TYR A 64 13.68 -4.52 26.70
CA TYR A 64 12.71 -3.61 26.09
C TYR A 64 13.48 -2.62 25.22
N GLY A 65 13.18 -2.62 23.91
CA GLY A 65 13.69 -1.58 23.04
C GLY A 65 13.41 -0.21 23.65
N ALA A 66 14.44 0.63 23.82
CA ALA A 66 14.28 1.96 24.38
C ALA A 66 13.15 2.70 23.64
N PRO A 67 12.28 3.47 24.33
CA PRO A 67 11.13 4.13 23.70
C PRO A 67 11.49 4.92 22.43
N ALA A 68 12.66 5.55 22.40
CA ALA A 68 13.20 6.26 21.23
C ALA A 68 13.44 5.32 20.02
N ILE A 69 13.95 4.11 20.24
CA ILE A 69 14.16 3.11 19.18
C ILE A 69 12.82 2.67 18.60
N MET A 70 11.83 2.39 19.47
CA MET A 70 10.49 2.00 19.05
C MET A 70 9.81 3.09 18.21
N GLN A 71 10.01 4.37 18.55
CA GLN A 71 9.54 5.50 17.75
C GLN A 71 10.21 5.56 16.38
N SER A 72 11.53 5.39 16.31
CA SER A 72 12.26 5.34 15.04
C SER A 72 11.78 4.22 14.13
N VAL A 73 11.54 3.02 14.68
CA VAL A 73 11.02 1.89 13.88
C VAL A 73 9.61 2.19 13.37
N ARG A 74 8.73 2.79 14.18
CA ARG A 74 7.39 3.22 13.74
C ARG A 74 7.46 4.24 12.61
N ALA A 75 8.36 5.23 12.72
CA ALA A 75 8.59 6.23 11.68
C ALA A 75 9.10 5.58 10.38
N ALA A 76 10.08 4.68 10.47
CA ALA A 76 10.60 3.95 9.33
C ALA A 76 9.52 3.09 8.64
N ARG A 77 8.72 2.34 9.40
CA ARG A 77 7.61 1.55 8.84
C ARG A 77 6.58 2.43 8.10
N LYS A 78 6.25 3.59 8.66
CA LYS A 78 5.34 4.54 8.03
C LYS A 78 5.89 5.10 6.71
N GLU A 79 7.19 5.40 6.68
CA GLU A 79 7.84 5.88 5.46
C GLU A 79 7.91 4.79 4.37
N SER A 80 8.23 3.55 4.74
CA SER A 80 8.19 2.41 3.81
C SER A 80 6.79 2.20 3.24
N ALA A 81 5.75 2.26 4.07
CA ALA A 81 4.36 2.16 3.63
C ALA A 81 3.96 3.28 2.66
N ARG A 82 4.41 4.51 2.92
CA ARG A 82 4.18 5.65 2.02
C ARG A 82 4.86 5.42 0.67
N SER A 83 6.13 5.02 0.68
CA SER A 83 6.90 4.73 -0.53
C SER A 83 6.24 3.62 -1.37
N LEU A 84 5.71 2.58 -0.73
CA LEU A 84 4.95 1.51 -1.40
C LEU A 84 3.70 2.06 -2.10
N LEU A 85 2.87 2.82 -1.38
CA LEU A 85 1.65 3.40 -1.95
C LEU A 85 1.96 4.39 -3.08
N ASP A 86 3.02 5.19 -2.95
CA ASP A 86 3.46 6.12 -4.00
C ASP A 86 3.95 5.37 -5.26
N ARG A 87 4.63 4.23 -5.10
CA ARG A 87 4.97 3.35 -6.25
C ARG A 87 3.72 2.83 -6.93
N ALA A 88 2.76 2.30 -6.16
CA ALA A 88 1.52 1.76 -6.70
C ALA A 88 0.68 2.83 -7.42
N LYS A 89 0.63 4.05 -6.89
CA LYS A 89 -0.02 5.19 -7.55
C LYS A 89 0.61 5.52 -8.91
N ARG A 90 1.94 5.45 -9.03
CA ARG A 90 2.60 5.65 -10.33
C ARG A 90 2.19 4.59 -11.35
N VAL A 91 2.10 3.32 -10.93
CA VAL A 91 1.60 2.24 -11.79
C VAL A 91 0.15 2.51 -12.24
N CYS A 92 -0.70 2.97 -11.32
CA CYS A 92 -2.08 3.37 -11.64
C CYS A 92 -2.12 4.50 -12.68
N HIS A 93 -1.28 5.53 -12.52
CA HIS A 93 -1.21 6.66 -13.45
C HIS A 93 -0.74 6.23 -14.84
N THR A 94 0.25 5.34 -14.95
CA THR A 94 0.69 4.77 -16.24
C THR A 94 -0.44 4.03 -16.95
N ARG A 95 -1.44 3.53 -16.20
CA ARG A 95 -2.64 2.85 -16.71
C ARG A 95 -3.84 3.80 -16.93
N GLY A 96 -3.67 5.11 -16.76
CA GLY A 96 -4.74 6.10 -16.94
C GLY A 96 -5.69 6.25 -15.74
N VAL A 97 -5.36 5.66 -14.58
CA VAL A 97 -6.13 5.82 -13.34
C VAL A 97 -5.58 7.03 -12.57
N CYS A 98 -6.40 8.08 -12.47
CA CYS A 98 -6.04 9.33 -11.81
C CYS A 98 -6.62 9.43 -10.39
N GLU A 99 -5.98 10.20 -9.51
CA GLU A 99 -6.52 10.46 -8.17
C GLU A 99 -7.81 11.30 -8.25
N SER A 100 -8.80 10.98 -7.41
CA SER A 100 -10.10 11.66 -7.39
C SER A 100 -10.02 13.17 -7.11
N ARG A 101 -8.91 13.67 -6.55
CA ARG A 101 -8.66 15.10 -6.30
C ARG A 101 -8.05 15.85 -7.49
N HIS A 102 -7.50 15.15 -8.47
CA HIS A 102 -6.92 15.75 -9.66
C HIS A 102 -7.57 15.12 -10.90
N ARG A 103 -8.62 15.78 -11.41
CA ARG A 103 -9.16 15.46 -12.74
C ARG A 103 -8.01 15.60 -13.74
N CYS A 104 -7.64 14.50 -14.39
CA CYS A 104 -6.70 14.52 -15.48
C CYS A 104 -7.27 15.38 -16.62
N ALA A 105 -6.47 16.33 -17.08
CA ALA A 105 -6.75 17.16 -18.25
C ALA A 105 -6.19 16.49 -19.51
#